data_AF-A0A350QQ22-F1
#
_entry.id   AF-A0A350QQ22-F1
#
_cell.length_a   1.000
_cell.length_b   1.000
_cell.length_c   1.000
_cell.angle_alpha   90.00
_cell.angle_beta   90.00
_cell.angle_gamma   90.00
#
_symmetry.space_group_name_H-M   'P 1'
#
loop_
_entity.id
_entity.type
_entity.pdbx_description
1 polymer ?
#
loop_
_entity_poly.entity_id
_entity_poly.type
_entity_poly.pdbx_seq_one_letter_code
_entity_poly.pdbx_strand_id
1 'polypeptide(L)'
;MIRFTMTACMLTMTAHCVADTITVPDDYPTIQGAIDASSDGDLIEIAAGLYLEQLDPGGKEITVRGTIGSSGNPLTIVDGENEPGSVITIDSGESMESTIFENLVVQNGTGTLNSGRRRGGGIYVGYNDGATFNNCHVIDNVADQGGGLFCMGVTRCNGCTFTRNQCLLNGQLNGSAVMKGDSFGQFLWLDGCTVTGNYAPGPNSWAVFSYYANTIGVMNSTICGNEARECNHCGGSSNYVADDCPISCDPDDVVLTVNDSPTVDERANRCECVKEWGSCGSDPGQWAVAYDLSSGNTSGREVTVNCVTYGSYNNFSSTTGRVELWKDIDGGSPVHPDVDLELLGTCYITILNNLGRHVAVFDPPVVVPADTNLVVTLYASWSYDYVSAGGNTSPSKSPTWYRDDQGFCSWQFRDLDELGYENFSWVTELSVELAEAPCIADLDGDLVVGGPDLSIILAYWGTCASGDCPPDFNGDGEVDGVDLTILLGNWGFCQ
;
A
#
# COMPACT_ATOMS: atom_id res chain seq x y z
N MET A 1 -69.61 51.89 10.00
CA MET A 1 -69.44 50.42 9.94
C MET A 1 -68.03 50.16 9.46
N ILE A 2 -67.06 50.05 10.39
CA ILE A 2 -65.64 49.84 10.07
C ILE A 2 -65.34 48.39 10.46
N ARG A 3 -64.99 47.55 9.48
CA ARG A 3 -64.55 46.16 9.70
C ARG A 3 -63.02 46.15 9.76
N PHE A 4 -62.47 45.78 10.91
CA PHE A 4 -61.06 45.39 11.03
C PHE A 4 -60.91 43.92 10.63
N THR A 5 -60.15 43.65 9.57
CA THR A 5 -59.66 42.31 9.25
C THR A 5 -58.27 42.14 9.89
N MET A 6 -58.17 41.25 10.88
CA MET A 6 -56.90 40.76 11.40
C MET A 6 -56.34 39.72 10.41
N THR A 7 -55.23 40.05 9.77
CA THR A 7 -54.43 39.09 9.00
C THR A 7 -53.46 38.42 9.96
N ALA A 8 -53.64 37.12 10.22
CA ALA A 8 -52.67 36.32 10.96
C ALA A 8 -51.47 36.01 10.05
N CYS A 9 -50.29 36.48 10.43
CA CYS A 9 -49.03 36.14 9.79
C CYS A 9 -48.58 34.76 10.33
N MET A 10 -48.70 33.72 9.51
CA MET A 10 -48.11 32.40 9.82
C MET A 10 -46.60 32.51 9.65
N LEU A 11 -45.88 32.48 10.77
CA LEU A 11 -44.44 32.33 10.81
C LEU A 11 -44.13 30.83 10.56
N THR A 12 -43.68 30.47 9.37
CA THR A 12 -43.15 29.14 9.10
C THR A 12 -41.80 29.00 9.79
N MET A 13 -41.75 28.29 10.92
CA MET A 13 -40.48 27.78 11.45
C MET A 13 -40.02 26.65 10.51
N THR A 14 -38.96 26.89 9.76
CA THR A 14 -38.21 25.81 9.12
C THR A 14 -37.46 25.07 10.21
N ALA A 15 -37.93 23.86 10.54
CA ALA A 15 -37.14 22.92 11.33
C ALA A 15 -35.89 22.60 10.49
N HIS A 16 -34.73 23.08 10.94
CA HIS A 16 -33.47 22.56 10.43
C HIS A 16 -33.30 21.18 11.06
N CYS A 17 -33.44 20.14 10.25
CA CYS A 17 -32.95 18.81 10.60
C CYS A 17 -31.44 18.95 10.80
N VAL A 18 -30.95 18.68 12.00
CA VAL A 18 -29.52 18.54 12.24
C VAL A 18 -29.20 17.11 11.84
N ALA A 19 -28.17 16.94 11.00
CA ALA A 19 -27.60 15.63 10.69
C ALA A 19 -27.33 14.85 11.99
N ASP A 20 -27.96 13.68 12.14
CA ASP A 20 -27.75 12.80 13.28
C ASP A 20 -26.63 11.80 12.99
N THR A 21 -26.05 11.22 14.04
CA THR A 21 -25.10 10.11 13.92
C THR A 21 -25.75 8.83 14.43
N ILE A 22 -25.95 7.88 13.54
CA ILE A 22 -26.53 6.55 13.83
C ILE A 22 -25.39 5.54 13.89
N THR A 23 -25.33 4.75 14.95
CA THR A 23 -24.25 3.78 15.16
C THR A 23 -24.70 2.34 14.90
N VAL A 24 -23.85 1.57 14.23
CA VAL A 24 -24.06 0.15 13.96
C VAL A 24 -22.91 -0.63 14.60
N PRO A 25 -23.17 -1.65 15.45
CA PRO A 25 -24.47 -2.28 15.70
C PRO A 25 -25.28 -1.70 16.89
N ASP A 26 -24.81 -0.64 17.54
CA ASP A 26 -25.35 -0.19 18.84
C ASP A 26 -26.79 0.36 18.76
N ASP A 27 -27.10 1.24 17.80
CA ASP A 27 -28.45 1.76 17.60
C ASP A 27 -29.30 0.83 16.72
N TYR A 28 -28.69 0.27 15.68
CA TYR A 28 -29.32 -0.70 14.77
C TYR A 28 -28.40 -1.91 14.56
N PRO A 29 -28.92 -3.14 14.58
CA PRO A 29 -28.11 -4.36 14.47
C PRO A 29 -27.55 -4.61 13.05
N THR A 30 -28.01 -3.87 12.06
CA THR A 30 -27.70 -4.05 10.62
C THR A 30 -27.48 -2.71 9.98
N ILE A 31 -26.59 -2.65 8.99
CA ILE A 31 -26.30 -1.42 8.24
C ILE A 31 -27.53 -0.96 7.46
N GLN A 32 -28.21 -1.87 6.74
CA GLN A 32 -29.41 -1.50 5.98
C GLN A 32 -30.54 -1.01 6.90
N GLY A 33 -30.68 -1.58 8.11
CA GLY A 33 -31.64 -1.08 9.09
C GLY A 33 -31.36 0.35 9.56
N ALA A 34 -30.08 0.73 9.70
CA ALA A 34 -29.69 2.11 9.98
C ALA A 34 -29.97 3.02 8.78
N ILE A 35 -29.68 2.55 7.54
CA ILE A 35 -30.02 3.26 6.31
C ILE A 35 -31.53 3.48 6.22
N ASP A 36 -32.36 2.47 6.50
CA ASP A 36 -33.82 2.59 6.41
C ASP A 36 -34.37 3.64 7.39
N ALA A 37 -33.77 3.75 8.58
CA ALA A 37 -34.17 4.67 9.62
C ALA A 37 -33.62 6.10 9.48
N SER A 38 -32.55 6.29 8.70
CA SER A 38 -31.90 7.59 8.53
C SER A 38 -32.74 8.57 7.70
N SER A 39 -32.41 9.85 7.85
CA SER A 39 -32.89 10.98 7.05
C SER A 39 -31.74 11.63 6.28
N ASP A 40 -32.07 12.45 5.29
CA ASP A 40 -31.09 13.24 4.54
C ASP A 40 -30.20 14.08 5.47
N GLY A 41 -28.88 13.97 5.27
CA GLY A 41 -27.83 14.60 6.04
C GLY A 41 -27.19 13.69 7.10
N ASP A 42 -27.82 12.56 7.45
CA ASP A 42 -27.33 11.70 8.54
C ASP A 42 -26.01 10.98 8.20
N LEU A 43 -25.27 10.68 9.26
CA LEU A 43 -24.05 9.87 9.25
C LEU A 43 -24.31 8.53 9.93
N ILE A 44 -24.00 7.44 9.24
CA ILE A 44 -24.06 6.08 9.76
C ILE A 44 -22.62 5.62 10.03
N GLU A 45 -22.24 5.51 11.30
CA GLU A 45 -20.92 5.04 11.76
C GLU A 45 -20.98 3.55 12.10
N ILE A 46 -20.13 2.75 11.47
CA ILE A 46 -20.17 1.29 11.55
C ILE A 46 -18.91 0.76 12.22
N ALA A 47 -19.10 -0.01 13.28
CA ALA A 47 -18.01 -0.70 13.96
C ALA A 47 -17.33 -1.75 13.06
N ALA A 48 -16.06 -2.04 13.32
CA ALA A 48 -15.32 -3.12 12.66
C ALA A 48 -16.06 -4.47 12.83
N GLY A 49 -16.12 -5.26 11.75
CA GLY A 49 -16.85 -6.53 11.77
C GLY A 49 -17.32 -6.98 10.38
N LEU A 50 -17.92 -8.16 10.33
CA LEU A 50 -18.51 -8.76 9.13
C LEU A 50 -20.03 -8.59 9.16
N TYR A 51 -20.57 -7.98 8.10
CA TYR A 51 -21.99 -7.70 7.91
C TYR A 51 -22.45 -8.37 6.62
N LEU A 52 -23.24 -9.44 6.76
CA LEU A 52 -23.78 -10.20 5.62
C LEU A 52 -25.03 -9.50 5.07
N GLU A 53 -24.82 -8.44 4.30
CA GLU A 53 -25.86 -7.51 3.87
C GLU A 53 -25.65 -7.04 2.43
N GLN A 54 -26.74 -6.52 1.83
CA GLN A 54 -26.70 -5.76 0.58
C GLN A 54 -27.34 -4.40 0.87
N LEU A 55 -26.67 -3.34 0.43
CA LEU A 55 -26.99 -1.96 0.80
C LEU A 55 -27.67 -1.22 -0.36
N ASP A 56 -28.73 -0.50 -0.03
CA ASP A 56 -29.46 0.42 -0.90
C ASP A 56 -29.78 1.69 -0.10
N PRO A 57 -29.15 2.84 -0.41
CA PRO A 57 -29.45 4.13 0.22
C PRO A 57 -30.89 4.60 0.05
N GLY A 58 -31.63 4.08 -0.94
CA GLY A 58 -33.01 4.46 -1.21
C GLY A 58 -33.17 5.93 -1.62
N GLY A 59 -32.18 6.49 -2.32
CA GLY A 59 -32.16 7.88 -2.77
C GLY A 59 -31.81 8.90 -1.67
N LYS A 60 -31.34 8.47 -0.50
CA LYS A 60 -31.04 9.35 0.64
C LYS A 60 -29.68 10.04 0.51
N GLU A 61 -29.62 11.27 1.00
CA GLU A 61 -28.39 12.09 1.09
C GLU A 61 -27.62 11.78 2.38
N ILE A 62 -27.03 10.58 2.49
CA ILE A 62 -26.38 10.08 3.71
C ILE A 62 -24.90 9.74 3.52
N THR A 63 -24.16 9.73 4.63
CA THR A 63 -22.80 9.17 4.69
C THR A 63 -22.80 7.84 5.44
N VAL A 64 -22.26 6.79 4.83
CA VAL A 64 -22.08 5.46 5.44
C VAL A 64 -20.59 5.22 5.62
N ARG A 65 -20.10 5.22 6.87
CA ARG A 65 -18.68 5.14 7.21
C ARG A 65 -18.34 3.93 8.05
N GLY A 66 -17.40 3.12 7.57
CA GLY A 66 -16.79 2.04 8.34
C GLY A 66 -15.60 2.48 9.19
N THR A 67 -15.21 1.59 10.10
CA THR A 67 -14.02 1.76 10.96
C THR A 67 -12.74 1.45 10.17
N ILE A 68 -11.64 2.18 10.46
CA ILE A 68 -10.30 1.92 9.90
C ILE A 68 -9.34 1.36 10.94
N GLY A 69 -8.35 0.59 10.48
CA GLY A 69 -7.21 0.13 11.28
C GLY A 69 -6.08 1.16 11.37
N SER A 70 -5.01 0.80 12.09
CA SER A 70 -3.82 1.65 12.25
C SER A 70 -3.11 2.00 10.94
N SER A 71 -3.23 1.14 9.93
CA SER A 71 -2.68 1.35 8.57
C SER A 71 -3.59 2.17 7.66
N GLY A 72 -4.78 2.59 8.14
CA GLY A 72 -5.79 3.28 7.32
C GLY A 72 -6.71 2.37 6.52
N ASN A 73 -6.48 1.06 6.53
CA ASN A 73 -7.33 0.08 5.83
C ASN A 73 -8.70 -0.08 6.53
N PRO A 74 -9.79 -0.29 5.79
CA PRO A 74 -11.11 -0.53 6.36
C PRO A 74 -11.20 -1.88 7.08
N LEU A 75 -11.91 -1.89 8.20
CA LEU A 75 -12.18 -3.07 9.04
C LEU A 75 -13.66 -3.48 9.05
N THR A 76 -14.52 -2.69 8.39
CA THR A 76 -15.95 -2.99 8.22
C THR A 76 -16.14 -3.70 6.89
N ILE A 77 -16.56 -4.98 6.94
CA ILE A 77 -16.75 -5.84 5.78
C ILE A 77 -18.25 -5.98 5.51
N VAL A 78 -18.68 -5.55 4.34
CA VAL A 78 -20.02 -5.77 3.79
C VAL A 78 -19.93 -6.88 2.75
N ASP A 79 -20.60 -7.99 3.04
CA ASP A 79 -20.46 -9.24 2.29
C ASP A 79 -21.81 -9.67 1.68
N GLY A 80 -21.82 -9.76 0.34
CA GLY A 80 -22.99 -10.10 -0.45
C GLY A 80 -23.26 -11.60 -0.68
N GLU A 81 -22.51 -12.52 -0.05
CA GLU A 81 -22.57 -13.96 -0.33
C GLU A 81 -23.97 -14.58 -0.15
N ASN A 82 -24.80 -14.04 0.74
CA ASN A 82 -26.09 -14.64 1.11
C ASN A 82 -27.15 -14.62 0.00
N GLU A 83 -27.18 -13.59 -0.84
CA GLU A 83 -28.25 -13.38 -1.82
C GLU A 83 -27.71 -12.93 -3.19
N PRO A 84 -28.33 -13.33 -4.31
CA PRO A 84 -27.81 -12.95 -5.62
C PRO A 84 -28.05 -11.47 -5.95
N GLY A 85 -27.06 -10.61 -5.78
CA GLY A 85 -27.17 -9.18 -6.10
C GLY A 85 -25.83 -8.46 -6.03
N SER A 86 -25.86 -7.16 -6.28
CA SER A 86 -24.74 -6.28 -5.95
C SER A 86 -24.67 -6.09 -4.43
N VAL A 87 -23.48 -5.93 -3.87
CA VAL A 87 -23.33 -5.61 -2.44
C VAL A 87 -23.85 -4.21 -2.15
N ILE A 88 -23.60 -3.25 -3.05
CA ILE A 88 -24.15 -1.89 -2.97
C ILE A 88 -24.87 -1.57 -4.28
N THR A 89 -26.14 -1.15 -4.17
CA THR A 89 -26.98 -0.74 -5.30
C THR A 89 -27.31 0.73 -5.17
N ILE A 90 -27.04 1.49 -6.23
CA ILE A 90 -27.31 2.93 -6.36
C ILE A 90 -28.22 3.11 -7.56
N ASP A 91 -29.54 3.15 -7.35
CA ASP A 91 -30.53 3.21 -8.43
C ASP A 91 -31.85 3.92 -8.07
N SER A 92 -31.84 4.73 -7.00
CA SER A 92 -33.02 5.37 -6.43
C SER A 92 -32.94 6.92 -6.42
N GLY A 93 -32.07 7.51 -7.23
CA GLY A 93 -31.91 8.96 -7.40
C GLY A 93 -30.76 9.57 -6.59
N GLU A 94 -29.82 8.75 -6.12
CA GLU A 94 -28.64 9.19 -5.38
C GLU A 94 -27.73 10.11 -6.21
N SER A 95 -26.91 10.91 -5.54
CA SER A 95 -25.94 11.81 -6.17
C SER A 95 -24.54 11.65 -5.58
N MET A 96 -23.53 11.80 -6.44
CA MET A 96 -22.12 11.79 -6.00
C MET A 96 -21.78 12.88 -4.97
N GLU A 97 -22.57 13.95 -4.89
CA GLU A 97 -22.31 15.08 -3.99
C GLU A 97 -22.82 14.83 -2.57
N SER A 98 -23.74 13.90 -2.38
CA SER A 98 -24.50 13.77 -1.12
C SER A 98 -24.69 12.34 -0.62
N THR A 99 -24.53 11.32 -1.47
CA THR A 99 -24.51 9.92 -1.05
C THR A 99 -23.07 9.41 -1.03
N ILE A 100 -22.54 9.15 0.16
CA ILE A 100 -21.12 8.89 0.38
C ILE A 100 -20.92 7.57 1.14
N PHE A 101 -20.02 6.73 0.65
CA PHE A 101 -19.55 5.52 1.32
C PHE A 101 -18.06 5.66 1.63
N GLU A 102 -17.66 5.37 2.86
CA GLU A 102 -16.28 5.53 3.31
C GLU A 102 -15.81 4.31 4.10
N ASN A 103 -14.57 3.89 3.86
CA ASN A 103 -13.89 2.88 4.68
C ASN A 103 -14.64 1.54 4.78
N LEU A 104 -15.11 1.01 3.65
CA LEU A 104 -15.79 -0.29 3.59
C LEU A 104 -15.00 -1.30 2.76
N VAL A 105 -14.97 -2.55 3.21
CA VAL A 105 -14.70 -3.70 2.33
C VAL A 105 -16.03 -4.16 1.73
N VAL A 106 -16.08 -4.33 0.42
CA VAL A 106 -17.26 -4.69 -0.37
C VAL A 106 -16.94 -5.98 -1.13
N GLN A 107 -17.52 -7.11 -0.73
CA GLN A 107 -17.10 -8.41 -1.25
C GLN A 107 -18.22 -9.41 -1.55
N ASN A 108 -17.86 -10.45 -2.33
CA ASN A 108 -18.68 -11.62 -2.67
C ASN A 108 -20.04 -11.32 -3.34
N GLY A 109 -20.22 -10.12 -3.89
CA GLY A 109 -21.42 -9.80 -4.67
C GLY A 109 -21.42 -10.46 -6.04
N THR A 110 -22.62 -10.75 -6.56
CA THR A 110 -22.84 -11.48 -7.82
C THR A 110 -23.47 -10.64 -8.92
N GLY A 111 -23.81 -9.38 -8.60
CA GLY A 111 -24.25 -8.36 -9.54
C GLY A 111 -25.77 -8.28 -9.70
N THR A 112 -26.24 -7.05 -9.90
CA THR A 112 -27.64 -6.69 -10.09
C THR A 112 -28.13 -7.10 -11.48
N LEU A 113 -29.29 -7.76 -11.54
CA LEU A 113 -29.87 -8.23 -12.79
C LEU A 113 -30.50 -7.07 -13.57
N ASN A 114 -29.83 -6.62 -14.64
CA ASN A 114 -30.32 -5.61 -15.55
C ASN A 114 -30.32 -6.12 -16.99
N SER A 115 -31.48 -6.07 -17.66
CA SER A 115 -31.61 -6.46 -19.08
C SER A 115 -31.07 -7.86 -19.40
N GLY A 116 -31.24 -8.80 -18.45
CA GLY A 116 -30.81 -10.20 -18.61
C GLY A 116 -29.32 -10.45 -18.36
N ARG A 117 -28.59 -9.49 -17.79
CA ARG A 117 -27.18 -9.62 -17.38
C ARG A 117 -27.01 -9.18 -15.94
N ARG A 118 -26.12 -9.83 -15.19
CA ARG A 118 -25.71 -9.36 -13.87
C ARG A 118 -24.57 -8.36 -14.00
N ARG A 119 -24.72 -7.20 -13.36
CA ARG A 119 -23.79 -6.08 -13.48
C ARG A 119 -23.37 -5.56 -12.12
N GLY A 120 -22.11 -5.16 -11.98
CA GLY A 120 -21.62 -4.51 -10.78
C GLY A 120 -21.61 -5.46 -9.59
N GLY A 121 -20.76 -6.48 -9.60
CA GLY A 121 -20.75 -7.52 -8.55
C GLY A 121 -20.67 -6.89 -7.15
N GLY A 122 -19.67 -6.05 -6.91
CA GLY A 122 -19.59 -5.26 -5.69
C GLY A 122 -20.59 -4.11 -5.70
N ILE A 123 -20.47 -3.24 -6.70
CA ILE A 123 -21.21 -1.97 -6.76
C ILE A 123 -21.91 -1.83 -8.12
N TYR A 124 -23.21 -1.57 -8.08
CA TYR A 124 -23.99 -1.21 -9.26
C TYR A 124 -24.49 0.22 -9.15
N VAL A 125 -24.26 1.02 -10.19
CA VAL A 125 -24.78 2.39 -10.30
C VAL A 125 -25.64 2.52 -11.56
N GLY A 126 -26.91 2.89 -11.35
CA GLY A 126 -27.94 3.12 -12.35
C GLY A 126 -27.69 4.35 -13.24
N TYR A 127 -28.60 4.58 -14.17
CA TYR A 127 -28.50 5.72 -15.09
C TYR A 127 -29.12 6.97 -14.46
N ASN A 128 -28.34 8.06 -14.41
CA ASN A 128 -28.63 9.31 -13.67
C ASN A 128 -28.49 9.23 -12.15
N ASP A 129 -28.05 8.11 -11.60
CA ASP A 129 -27.73 7.96 -10.19
C ASP A 129 -26.23 8.15 -9.94
N GLY A 130 -25.83 8.26 -8.67
CA GLY A 130 -24.44 8.51 -8.35
C GLY A 130 -24.10 8.41 -6.88
N ALA A 131 -22.83 8.15 -6.59
CA ALA A 131 -22.31 8.11 -5.23
C ALA A 131 -20.81 8.41 -5.23
N THR A 132 -20.28 8.79 -4.08
CA THR A 132 -18.83 8.89 -3.84
C THR A 132 -18.38 7.77 -2.92
N PHE A 133 -17.31 7.08 -3.31
CA PHE A 133 -16.66 6.03 -2.55
C PHE A 133 -15.26 6.52 -2.14
N ASN A 134 -14.98 6.54 -0.85
CA ASN A 134 -13.69 6.95 -0.30
C ASN A 134 -13.06 5.76 0.44
N ASN A 135 -11.80 5.43 0.14
CA ASN A 135 -11.05 4.38 0.85
C ASN A 135 -11.82 3.06 0.95
N CYS A 136 -12.53 2.68 -0.11
CA CYS A 136 -13.31 1.45 -0.17
C CYS A 136 -12.51 0.35 -0.88
N HIS A 137 -12.61 -0.88 -0.38
CA HIS A 137 -11.92 -2.05 -0.89
C HIS A 137 -12.94 -2.98 -1.54
N VAL A 138 -12.99 -3.00 -2.87
CA VAL A 138 -13.93 -3.80 -3.67
C VAL A 138 -13.25 -5.09 -4.09
N ILE A 139 -13.58 -6.19 -3.43
CA ILE A 139 -12.77 -7.43 -3.45
C ILE A 139 -13.62 -8.67 -3.76
N ASP A 140 -13.08 -9.60 -4.56
CA ASP A 140 -13.66 -10.94 -4.76
C ASP A 140 -15.13 -10.92 -5.26
N ASN A 141 -15.53 -9.88 -6.02
CA ASN A 141 -16.86 -9.77 -6.57
C ASN A 141 -16.94 -10.32 -8.00
N VAL A 142 -18.10 -10.87 -8.38
CA VAL A 142 -18.31 -11.54 -9.66
C VAL A 142 -19.53 -10.95 -10.36
N ALA A 143 -19.43 -10.67 -11.67
CA ALA A 143 -20.59 -10.29 -12.48
C ALA A 143 -20.40 -10.66 -13.95
N ASP A 144 -21.46 -10.59 -14.76
CA ASP A 144 -21.28 -10.68 -16.22
C ASP A 144 -20.51 -9.47 -16.75
N GLN A 145 -20.62 -8.32 -16.11
CA GLN A 145 -20.02 -7.05 -16.51
C GLN A 145 -19.72 -6.17 -15.28
N GLY A 146 -18.47 -5.69 -15.15
CA GLY A 146 -18.06 -4.91 -13.98
C GLY A 146 -18.12 -5.76 -12.71
N GLY A 147 -17.22 -6.74 -12.58
CA GLY A 147 -17.16 -7.60 -11.40
C GLY A 147 -17.08 -6.76 -10.11
N GLY A 148 -16.20 -5.76 -10.07
CA GLY A 148 -16.14 -4.82 -8.94
C GLY A 148 -17.25 -3.76 -9.02
N LEU A 149 -17.16 -2.87 -10.01
CA LEU A 149 -18.06 -1.74 -10.21
C LEU A 149 -18.62 -1.72 -11.63
N PHE A 150 -19.93 -1.56 -11.77
CA PHE A 150 -20.59 -1.17 -13.01
C PHE A 150 -21.29 0.17 -12.84
N CYS A 151 -20.95 1.14 -13.68
CA CYS A 151 -21.45 2.51 -13.56
C CYS A 151 -22.13 2.97 -14.86
N MET A 152 -23.42 3.32 -14.79
CA MET A 152 -24.14 4.04 -15.84
C MET A 152 -24.40 5.51 -15.49
N GLY A 153 -24.10 5.93 -14.27
CA GLY A 153 -24.37 7.26 -13.74
C GLY A 153 -23.13 8.10 -13.49
N VAL A 154 -23.17 8.92 -12.45
CA VAL A 154 -22.07 9.81 -12.03
C VAL A 154 -21.45 9.29 -10.73
N THR A 155 -20.21 8.80 -10.77
CA THR A 155 -19.58 8.18 -9.59
C THR A 155 -18.15 8.63 -9.42
N ARG A 156 -17.70 8.80 -8.18
CA ARG A 156 -16.29 9.07 -7.85
C ARG A 156 -15.77 8.00 -6.89
N CYS A 157 -14.60 7.47 -7.19
CA CYS A 157 -13.84 6.59 -6.30
C CYS A 157 -12.52 7.28 -5.97
N ASN A 158 -12.27 7.53 -4.68
CA ASN A 158 -11.05 8.17 -4.19
C ASN A 158 -10.30 7.19 -3.28
N GLY A 159 -9.04 6.89 -3.58
CA GLY A 159 -8.23 5.98 -2.76
C GLY A 159 -8.81 4.57 -2.64
N CYS A 160 -9.63 4.14 -3.60
CA CYS A 160 -10.29 2.84 -3.54
C CYS A 160 -9.42 1.74 -4.16
N THR A 161 -9.56 0.51 -3.67
CA THR A 161 -8.91 -0.67 -4.24
C THR A 161 -9.94 -1.57 -4.94
N PHE A 162 -9.58 -2.14 -6.09
CA PHE A 162 -10.37 -3.12 -6.82
C PHE A 162 -9.50 -4.34 -7.07
N THR A 163 -9.75 -5.42 -6.32
CA THR A 163 -8.85 -6.58 -6.32
C THR A 163 -9.61 -7.90 -6.47
N ARG A 164 -9.10 -8.82 -7.30
CA ARG A 164 -9.68 -10.15 -7.53
C ARG A 164 -11.16 -10.15 -7.96
N ASN A 165 -11.61 -9.08 -8.61
CA ASN A 165 -12.95 -9.05 -9.17
C ASN A 165 -12.98 -9.75 -10.54
N GLN A 166 -14.09 -10.42 -10.81
CA GLN A 166 -14.24 -11.28 -11.98
C GLN A 166 -15.40 -10.86 -12.86
N CYS A 167 -15.11 -10.71 -14.15
CA CYS A 167 -16.11 -10.68 -15.22
C CYS A 167 -16.30 -12.10 -15.77
N LEU A 168 -17.55 -12.53 -15.98
CA LEU A 168 -17.87 -13.85 -16.53
C LEU A 168 -18.09 -13.85 -18.04
N LEU A 169 -18.42 -12.70 -18.63
CA LEU A 169 -18.84 -12.64 -20.03
C LEU A 169 -17.63 -12.61 -20.99
N ASN A 170 -17.50 -13.67 -21.79
CA ASN A 170 -16.43 -13.81 -22.77
C ASN A 170 -16.74 -13.07 -24.09
N GLY A 171 -15.73 -12.42 -24.68
CA GLY A 171 -15.77 -11.95 -26.07
C GLY A 171 -16.47 -10.61 -26.30
N GLN A 172 -16.77 -9.84 -25.25
CA GLN A 172 -17.31 -8.49 -25.33
C GLN A 172 -16.37 -7.46 -24.69
N LEU A 173 -16.58 -6.20 -25.03
CA LEU A 173 -15.88 -5.06 -24.41
C LEU A 173 -16.36 -4.91 -22.95
N ASN A 174 -15.62 -5.48 -22.00
CA ASN A 174 -16.00 -5.56 -20.60
C ASN A 174 -14.86 -5.10 -19.68
N GLY A 175 -15.23 -4.59 -18.50
CA GLY A 175 -14.33 -4.34 -17.37
C GLY A 175 -14.49 -5.42 -16.30
N SER A 176 -13.42 -6.09 -15.87
CA SER A 176 -13.46 -7.02 -14.71
C SER A 176 -13.54 -6.28 -13.39
N ALA A 177 -12.69 -5.29 -13.19
CA ALA A 177 -12.70 -4.47 -11.99
C ALA A 177 -13.77 -3.39 -12.10
N VAL A 178 -13.68 -2.57 -13.15
CA VAL A 178 -14.48 -1.36 -13.31
C VAL A 178 -15.00 -1.27 -14.73
N MET A 179 -16.30 -1.09 -14.88
CA MET A 179 -16.95 -0.90 -16.16
C MET A 179 -17.82 0.36 -16.17
N LYS A 180 -17.41 1.36 -16.95
CA LYS A 180 -18.24 2.51 -17.32
C LYS A 180 -19.11 2.13 -18.53
N GLY A 181 -20.42 2.07 -18.30
CA GLY A 181 -21.44 1.72 -19.29
C GLY A 181 -21.63 2.77 -20.40
N ASP A 182 -22.41 2.39 -21.40
CA ASP A 182 -22.80 3.20 -22.57
C ASP A 182 -23.83 4.26 -22.17
N SER A 183 -23.37 5.28 -21.45
CA SER A 183 -24.19 6.41 -21.02
C SER A 183 -23.45 7.73 -21.26
N PHE A 184 -23.81 8.39 -22.37
CA PHE A 184 -23.24 9.69 -22.74
C PHE A 184 -23.70 10.78 -21.77
N GLY A 185 -22.77 11.66 -21.36
CA GLY A 185 -23.03 12.74 -20.39
C GLY A 185 -22.96 12.31 -18.91
N GLN A 186 -22.62 11.05 -18.65
CA GLN A 186 -22.42 10.46 -17.34
C GLN A 186 -20.93 10.17 -17.13
N PHE A 187 -20.41 10.29 -15.90
CA PHE A 187 -18.97 10.31 -15.64
C PHE A 187 -18.55 9.39 -14.48
N LEU A 188 -17.45 8.69 -14.65
CA LEU A 188 -16.79 7.94 -13.57
C LEU A 188 -15.40 8.50 -13.34
N TRP A 189 -15.07 8.86 -12.10
CA TRP A 189 -13.72 9.26 -11.71
C TRP A 189 -13.07 8.22 -10.80
N LEU A 190 -11.84 7.84 -11.15
CA LEU A 190 -10.93 7.07 -10.31
C LEU A 190 -9.74 7.97 -9.98
N ASP A 191 -9.60 8.35 -8.71
CA ASP A 191 -8.49 9.16 -8.22
C ASP A 191 -7.77 8.43 -7.10
N GLY A 192 -6.44 8.29 -7.18
CA GLY A 192 -5.67 7.57 -6.16
C GLY A 192 -6.02 6.09 -6.03
N CYS A 193 -6.65 5.47 -7.04
CA CYS A 193 -7.17 4.12 -6.94
C CYS A 193 -6.14 3.05 -7.32
N THR A 194 -6.30 1.84 -6.79
CA THR A 194 -5.48 0.67 -7.15
C THR A 194 -6.36 -0.44 -7.73
N VAL A 195 -6.01 -0.95 -8.92
CA VAL A 195 -6.80 -1.98 -9.64
C VAL A 195 -5.88 -3.15 -10.00
N THR A 196 -6.01 -4.27 -9.29
CA THR A 196 -5.04 -5.39 -9.37
C THR A 196 -5.65 -6.78 -9.32
N GLY A 197 -5.04 -7.76 -9.99
CA GLY A 197 -5.45 -9.17 -9.88
C GLY A 197 -6.88 -9.46 -10.36
N ASN A 198 -7.48 -8.61 -11.18
CA ASN A 198 -8.84 -8.77 -11.66
C ASN A 198 -8.87 -9.62 -12.94
N TYR A 199 -9.90 -10.44 -13.08
CA TYR A 199 -10.01 -11.46 -14.12
C TYR A 199 -11.15 -11.18 -15.10
N ALA A 200 -10.88 -11.22 -16.40
CA ALA A 200 -11.92 -11.33 -17.41
C ALA A 200 -11.52 -12.31 -18.53
N PRO A 201 -12.44 -13.17 -18.97
CA PRO A 201 -12.18 -14.09 -20.07
C PRO A 201 -12.16 -13.36 -21.42
N GLY A 202 -11.18 -13.72 -22.25
CA GLY A 202 -11.14 -13.37 -23.67
C GLY A 202 -10.28 -12.16 -24.04
N PRO A 203 -9.86 -12.04 -25.30
CA PRO A 203 -8.78 -11.14 -25.74
C PRO A 203 -9.18 -9.65 -25.79
N ASN A 204 -10.46 -9.33 -25.63
CA ASN A 204 -10.99 -7.96 -25.74
C ASN A 204 -11.51 -7.40 -24.41
N SER A 205 -11.19 -8.08 -23.32
CA SER A 205 -11.60 -7.68 -21.98
C SER A 205 -10.51 -6.83 -21.32
N TRP A 206 -10.93 -5.95 -20.42
CA TRP A 206 -10.06 -5.03 -19.70
C TRP A 206 -10.31 -5.10 -18.19
N ALA A 207 -9.34 -4.67 -17.37
CA ALA A 207 -9.56 -4.47 -15.95
C ALA A 207 -10.45 -3.24 -15.73
N VAL A 208 -10.08 -2.13 -16.36
CA VAL A 208 -10.88 -0.92 -16.43
C VAL A 208 -11.35 -0.68 -17.87
N PHE A 209 -12.66 -0.69 -18.07
CA PHE A 209 -13.28 -0.46 -19.36
C PHE A 209 -14.24 0.73 -19.33
N SER A 210 -14.19 1.56 -20.36
CA SER A 210 -15.20 2.57 -20.65
C SER A 210 -15.64 2.54 -22.11
N TYR A 211 -16.96 2.63 -22.36
CA TYR A 211 -17.50 2.70 -23.72
C TYR A 211 -17.07 3.99 -24.46
N TYR A 212 -16.88 5.09 -23.74
CA TYR A 212 -16.50 6.38 -24.34
C TYR A 212 -15.33 6.99 -23.58
N ALA A 213 -14.26 7.38 -24.29
CA ALA A 213 -13.04 7.95 -23.72
C ALA A 213 -13.28 9.14 -22.78
N ASN A 214 -14.24 10.01 -23.11
CA ASN A 214 -14.49 11.23 -22.32
C ASN A 214 -15.53 11.03 -21.21
N THR A 215 -15.81 9.79 -20.80
CA THR A 215 -16.77 9.48 -19.71
C THR A 215 -16.12 8.80 -18.51
N ILE A 216 -14.81 8.55 -18.58
CA ILE A 216 -14.01 8.08 -17.46
C ILE A 216 -12.81 9.02 -17.26
N GLY A 217 -12.58 9.45 -16.04
CA GLY A 217 -11.38 10.19 -15.64
C GLY A 217 -10.57 9.32 -14.68
N VAL A 218 -9.35 8.96 -15.06
CA VAL A 218 -8.44 8.22 -14.19
C VAL A 218 -7.21 9.07 -13.94
N MET A 219 -6.88 9.30 -12.67
CA MET A 219 -5.74 10.10 -12.25
C MET A 219 -5.10 9.53 -10.99
N ASN A 220 -3.78 9.72 -10.85
CA ASN A 220 -3.01 9.30 -9.67
C ASN A 220 -3.22 7.83 -9.29
N SER A 221 -3.58 6.98 -10.25
CA SER A 221 -4.05 5.62 -9.99
C SER A 221 -3.09 4.57 -10.54
N THR A 222 -3.09 3.38 -9.93
CA THR A 222 -2.28 2.22 -10.29
C THR A 222 -3.19 1.11 -10.81
N ILE A 223 -3.01 0.70 -12.07
CA ILE A 223 -3.79 -0.35 -12.74
C ILE A 223 -2.80 -1.34 -13.32
N CYS A 224 -2.74 -2.53 -12.74
CA CYS A 224 -1.70 -3.49 -13.08
C CYS A 224 -1.98 -4.92 -12.62
N GLY A 225 -1.21 -5.89 -13.09
CA GLY A 225 -1.27 -7.27 -12.59
C GLY A 225 -2.63 -7.91 -12.81
N ASN A 226 -3.37 -7.46 -13.83
CA ASN A 226 -4.69 -7.99 -14.16
C ASN A 226 -4.55 -9.05 -15.27
N GLU A 227 -5.36 -10.11 -15.24
CA GLU A 227 -5.34 -11.09 -16.34
C GLU A 227 -5.97 -10.51 -17.62
N ALA A 228 -6.87 -9.53 -17.44
CA ALA A 228 -7.42 -8.72 -18.52
C ALA A 228 -6.47 -7.56 -18.84
N ARG A 229 -6.59 -6.96 -20.04
CA ARG A 229 -5.80 -5.77 -20.43
C ARG A 229 -6.05 -4.63 -19.44
N GLU A 230 -5.05 -3.84 -19.11
CA GLU A 230 -5.17 -2.94 -17.96
C GLU A 230 -6.29 -1.89 -18.06
N CYS A 231 -6.20 -0.97 -19.03
CA CYS A 231 -7.28 -0.01 -19.25
C CYS A 231 -7.36 0.57 -20.65
N ASN A 232 -8.58 0.64 -21.21
CA ASN A 232 -8.76 1.10 -22.58
C ASN A 232 -8.64 2.62 -22.74
N HIS A 233 -9.02 3.39 -21.71
CA HIS A 233 -9.15 4.86 -21.76
C HIS A 233 -8.52 5.58 -20.55
N CYS A 234 -7.50 4.99 -19.90
CA CYS A 234 -6.85 5.57 -18.70
C CYS A 234 -5.58 6.38 -19.01
N GLY A 235 -5.40 6.82 -20.26
CA GLY A 235 -4.20 7.56 -20.66
C GLY A 235 -4.04 8.89 -19.92
N GLY A 236 -2.90 9.07 -19.25
CA GLY A 236 -2.52 10.29 -18.53
C GLY A 236 -1.19 10.09 -17.81
N SER A 237 -0.35 11.12 -17.71
CA SER A 237 1.02 11.03 -17.16
C SER A 237 1.09 10.83 -15.64
N SER A 238 -0.04 10.89 -14.92
CA SER A 238 -0.11 10.67 -13.48
C SER A 238 -0.56 9.26 -13.09
N ASN A 239 -0.88 8.38 -14.06
CA ASN A 239 -1.30 7.02 -13.79
C ASN A 239 -0.16 6.03 -14.01
N TYR A 240 -0.15 4.96 -13.22
CA TYR A 240 0.62 3.76 -13.50
C TYR A 240 -0.30 2.73 -14.17
N VAL A 241 0.00 2.34 -15.42
CA VAL A 241 -0.77 1.35 -16.17
C VAL A 241 0.20 0.40 -16.87
N ALA A 242 0.33 -0.84 -16.36
CA ALA A 242 1.25 -1.84 -16.88
C ALA A 242 0.78 -3.26 -16.55
N ASP A 243 1.12 -4.24 -17.38
CA ASP A 243 0.69 -5.64 -17.17
C ASP A 243 1.21 -6.20 -15.82
N ASP A 244 2.39 -5.77 -15.38
CA ASP A 244 2.94 -6.12 -14.07
C ASP A 244 2.72 -4.97 -13.09
N CYS A 245 2.37 -5.30 -11.85
CA CYS A 245 2.28 -4.28 -10.82
C CYS A 245 3.64 -3.74 -10.40
N PRO A 246 3.71 -2.45 -10.00
CA PRO A 246 4.76 -2.06 -9.08
C PRO A 246 4.48 -2.93 -7.87
N ILE A 247 5.34 -3.91 -7.64
CA ILE A 247 5.12 -4.87 -6.57
C ILE A 247 4.96 -4.04 -5.30
N SER A 248 3.99 -4.29 -4.42
CA SER A 248 4.05 -3.70 -3.08
C SER A 248 4.65 -4.76 -2.19
N CYS A 249 5.52 -4.38 -1.27
CA CYS A 249 5.95 -5.32 -0.26
C CYS A 249 4.73 -5.82 0.55
N ASP A 250 4.87 -6.98 1.20
CA ASP A 250 3.79 -7.54 2.02
C ASP A 250 3.42 -6.51 3.12
N PRO A 251 2.15 -6.12 3.27
CA PRO A 251 1.74 -5.17 4.30
C PRO A 251 1.96 -5.68 5.74
N ASP A 252 2.10 -6.99 5.94
CA ASP A 252 2.32 -7.59 7.26
C ASP A 252 3.82 -7.62 7.67
N ASP A 253 4.74 -7.32 6.75
CA ASP A 253 6.18 -7.24 7.03
C ASP A 253 6.53 -6.08 7.97
N VAL A 254 7.65 -6.22 8.69
CA VAL A 254 8.24 -5.10 9.43
C VAL A 254 8.91 -4.14 8.45
N VAL A 255 8.56 -2.85 8.52
CA VAL A 255 9.17 -1.82 7.68
C VAL A 255 10.34 -1.16 8.40
N LEU A 256 11.55 -1.25 7.81
CA LEU A 256 12.73 -0.50 8.25
C LEU A 256 12.99 0.66 7.30
N THR A 257 13.21 1.86 7.83
CA THR A 257 13.54 3.03 7.03
C THR A 257 14.64 3.87 7.65
N VAL A 258 15.45 4.49 6.79
CA VAL A 258 16.42 5.53 7.17
C VAL A 258 15.82 6.92 7.02
N ASN A 259 14.65 7.07 6.39
CA ASN A 259 14.04 8.35 6.09
C ASN A 259 12.99 8.76 7.11
N ASP A 260 12.95 10.04 7.47
CA ASP A 260 11.88 10.59 8.32
C ASP A 260 10.53 10.73 7.59
N SER A 261 10.55 10.72 6.25
CA SER A 261 9.35 10.80 5.40
C SER A 261 9.45 9.83 4.23
N PRO A 262 8.37 9.07 3.92
CA PRO A 262 8.30 8.23 2.73
C PRO A 262 7.92 9.02 1.47
N THR A 263 7.67 10.34 1.54
CA THR A 263 7.25 11.13 0.37
C THR A 263 8.35 11.22 -0.67
N VAL A 264 8.02 11.04 -1.95
CA VAL A 264 8.96 11.25 -3.06
C VAL A 264 8.50 12.46 -3.86
N ASP A 265 9.19 13.59 -3.67
CA ASP A 265 8.88 14.89 -4.29
C ASP A 265 10.12 15.60 -4.87
N GLU A 266 11.31 15.14 -4.49
CA GLU A 266 12.59 15.60 -5.01
C GLU A 266 13.26 14.51 -5.85
N ARG A 267 14.21 14.92 -6.69
CA ARG A 267 15.03 13.99 -7.48
C ARG A 267 16.50 14.26 -7.22
N ALA A 268 17.28 13.19 -7.10
CA ALA A 268 18.73 13.30 -7.11
C ALA A 268 19.14 13.86 -8.47
N ASN A 269 20.09 14.78 -8.47
CA ASN A 269 20.79 15.11 -9.69
C ASN A 269 21.88 14.06 -9.93
N ARG A 270 22.02 13.65 -11.18
CA ARG A 270 23.19 12.87 -11.62
C ARG A 270 24.27 13.81 -12.17
N CYS A 271 25.47 13.27 -12.31
CA CYS A 271 26.56 13.98 -12.95
C CYS A 271 26.43 13.97 -14.47
N GLU A 272 26.31 15.15 -15.07
CA GLU A 272 26.28 15.33 -16.52
C GLU A 272 27.69 15.52 -17.08
N CYS A 273 27.96 14.99 -18.27
CA CYS A 273 29.23 15.21 -18.97
C CYS A 273 29.42 16.71 -19.27
N VAL A 274 30.65 17.20 -19.13
CA VAL A 274 31.03 18.57 -19.55
C VAL A 274 30.79 18.72 -21.06
N LYS A 275 30.17 19.83 -21.48
CA LYS A 275 29.72 20.15 -22.86
C LYS A 275 30.76 20.00 -24.01
N GLU A 276 32.00 19.66 -23.75
CA GLU A 276 33.08 19.58 -24.76
C GLU A 276 32.96 18.42 -25.76
N TRP A 277 32.11 17.40 -25.51
CA TRP A 277 32.09 16.16 -26.33
C TRP A 277 30.82 15.92 -27.17
N GLY A 278 29.96 16.93 -27.36
CA GLY A 278 29.00 16.96 -28.48
C GLY A 278 27.81 15.98 -28.47
N SER A 279 27.66 15.12 -27.45
CA SER A 279 26.44 14.33 -27.19
C SER A 279 26.51 13.75 -25.77
N CYS A 280 25.54 14.06 -24.91
CA CYS A 280 25.45 13.49 -23.56
C CYS A 280 24.25 12.53 -23.50
N GLY A 281 24.53 11.22 -23.48
CA GLY A 281 23.59 10.23 -22.94
C GLY A 281 23.71 10.20 -21.41
N SER A 282 22.77 9.54 -20.73
CA SER A 282 22.92 9.28 -19.31
C SER A 282 23.82 8.09 -19.08
N ASP A 283 24.94 8.30 -18.39
CA ASP A 283 25.75 7.17 -17.96
C ASP A 283 25.08 6.40 -16.82
N PRO A 284 25.41 5.11 -16.67
CA PRO A 284 24.92 4.33 -15.56
C PRO A 284 25.40 4.93 -14.24
N GLY A 285 24.45 5.44 -13.46
CA GLY A 285 24.68 5.93 -12.11
C GLY A 285 24.27 4.88 -11.09
N GLN A 286 24.96 4.86 -9.96
CA GLN A 286 24.58 4.05 -8.81
C GLN A 286 24.43 4.93 -7.57
N TRP A 287 23.26 4.85 -6.93
CA TRP A 287 22.96 5.51 -5.65
C TRP A 287 23.02 4.50 -4.52
N ALA A 288 23.37 4.93 -3.32
CA ALA A 288 23.41 4.08 -2.14
C ALA A 288 22.92 4.78 -0.87
N VAL A 289 22.39 3.98 0.05
CA VAL A 289 22.10 4.30 1.47
C VAL A 289 22.50 3.12 2.35
N ALA A 290 22.73 3.35 3.63
CA ALA A 290 23.16 2.35 4.59
C ALA A 290 22.17 2.23 5.76
N TYR A 291 21.88 1.01 6.17
CA TYR A 291 21.04 0.65 7.32
C TYR A 291 21.92 0.03 8.39
N ASP A 292 22.01 0.68 9.55
CA ASP A 292 22.61 0.08 10.73
C ASP A 292 21.63 -0.92 11.36
N LEU A 293 21.85 -2.22 11.13
CA LEU A 293 21.04 -3.28 11.73
C LEU A 293 21.54 -3.71 13.11
N SER A 294 22.62 -3.12 13.63
CA SER A 294 23.20 -3.47 14.93
C SER A 294 22.52 -2.82 16.13
N SER A 295 21.49 -2.00 15.90
CA SER A 295 20.78 -1.24 16.92
C SER A 295 19.26 -1.41 16.84
N GLY A 296 18.57 -1.04 17.93
CA GLY A 296 17.10 -1.16 18.00
C GLY A 296 16.62 -2.61 17.90
N ASN A 297 15.46 -2.82 17.26
CA ASN A 297 14.77 -4.11 17.21
C ASN A 297 15.42 -5.14 16.25
N THR A 298 16.46 -4.76 15.50
CA THR A 298 17.21 -5.65 14.60
C THR A 298 18.51 -6.17 15.24
N SER A 299 18.93 -5.60 16.37
CA SER A 299 20.19 -5.96 17.02
C SER A 299 20.23 -7.45 17.39
N GLY A 300 21.30 -8.14 17.02
CA GLY A 300 21.51 -9.57 17.27
C GLY A 300 20.62 -10.50 16.46
N ARG A 301 19.84 -10.01 15.48
CA ARG A 301 18.87 -10.80 14.71
C ARG A 301 19.24 -10.87 13.24
N GLU A 302 19.09 -12.05 12.65
CA GLU A 302 19.08 -12.15 11.19
C GLU A 302 17.83 -11.43 10.64
N VAL A 303 18.02 -10.69 9.55
CA VAL A 303 16.96 -9.92 8.89
C VAL A 303 16.72 -10.51 7.51
N THR A 304 15.54 -11.02 7.25
CA THR A 304 15.17 -11.52 5.92
C THR A 304 14.50 -10.40 5.14
N VAL A 305 15.19 -9.89 4.13
CA VAL A 305 14.67 -8.83 3.26
C VAL A 305 13.84 -9.47 2.14
N ASN A 306 12.52 -9.30 2.23
CA ASN A 306 11.57 -9.72 1.21
C ASN A 306 11.57 -8.74 0.04
N CYS A 307 11.67 -7.44 0.36
CA CYS A 307 11.35 -6.40 -0.59
C CYS A 307 11.96 -5.05 -0.20
N VAL A 308 12.30 -4.24 -1.20
CA VAL A 308 12.80 -2.87 -1.01
C VAL A 308 11.89 -1.93 -1.77
N THR A 309 11.23 -1.02 -1.05
CA THR A 309 10.60 0.15 -1.66
C THR A 309 11.65 1.24 -1.83
N TYR A 310 11.73 1.83 -3.02
CA TYR A 310 12.71 2.87 -3.36
C TYR A 310 12.07 3.98 -4.18
N GLY A 311 12.49 5.22 -3.92
CA GLY A 311 12.13 6.35 -4.76
C GLY A 311 12.98 6.38 -6.03
N SER A 312 12.35 6.63 -7.17
CA SER A 312 13.05 6.84 -8.44
C SER A 312 12.40 7.94 -9.26
N TYR A 313 13.19 8.50 -10.18
CA TYR A 313 12.74 9.46 -11.16
C TYR A 313 13.20 9.05 -12.55
N ASN A 314 12.27 8.94 -13.48
CA ASN A 314 12.56 8.88 -14.91
C ASN A 314 11.52 9.69 -15.70
N ASN A 315 11.94 10.41 -16.73
CA ASN A 315 11.10 11.36 -17.48
C ASN A 315 10.89 11.02 -18.96
N PHE A 316 11.35 9.85 -19.40
CA PHE A 316 11.17 9.39 -20.78
C PHE A 316 10.92 7.87 -20.81
N SER A 317 11.47 7.08 -21.73
CA SER A 317 11.13 5.66 -21.77
C SER A 317 11.62 4.92 -20.53
N SER A 318 10.84 3.94 -20.07
CA SER A 318 11.24 3.07 -18.97
C SER A 318 12.57 2.39 -19.31
N THR A 319 13.50 2.35 -18.36
CA THR A 319 14.80 1.69 -18.54
C THR A 319 14.93 0.49 -17.60
N THR A 320 15.96 -0.32 -17.82
CA THR A 320 16.32 -1.39 -16.88
C THR A 320 17.24 -0.85 -15.80
N GLY A 321 17.17 -1.46 -14.62
CA GLY A 321 18.08 -1.21 -13.51
C GLY A 321 18.19 -2.42 -12.61
N ARG A 322 18.81 -2.25 -11.46
CA ARG A 322 18.82 -3.26 -10.40
C ARG A 322 18.90 -2.59 -9.03
N VAL A 323 18.24 -3.20 -8.06
CA VAL A 323 18.45 -2.93 -6.64
C VAL A 323 19.31 -4.05 -6.08
N GLU A 324 20.35 -3.69 -5.33
CA GLU A 324 21.29 -4.65 -4.77
C GLU A 324 21.46 -4.41 -3.28
N LEU A 325 21.57 -5.50 -2.53
CA LEU A 325 21.81 -5.53 -1.10
C LEU A 325 23.24 -5.98 -0.85
N TRP A 326 23.98 -5.21 -0.07
CA TRP A 326 25.39 -5.44 0.21
C TRP A 326 25.65 -5.40 1.71
N LYS A 327 26.52 -6.27 2.18
CA LYS A 327 27.13 -6.15 3.50
C LYS A 327 28.35 -5.25 3.39
N ASP A 328 28.36 -4.15 4.14
CA ASP A 328 29.58 -3.37 4.35
C ASP A 328 30.49 -4.11 5.34
N ILE A 329 31.74 -4.34 4.92
CA ILE A 329 32.70 -5.19 5.63
C ILE A 329 33.51 -4.44 6.69
N ASP A 330 33.56 -3.10 6.65
CA ASP A 330 34.33 -2.28 7.59
C ASP A 330 33.47 -1.36 8.46
N GLY A 331 32.18 -1.22 8.14
CA GLY A 331 31.19 -0.46 8.90
C GLY A 331 31.33 1.06 8.75
N GLY A 332 32.14 1.50 7.78
CA GLY A 332 32.33 2.90 7.42
C GLY A 332 31.31 3.42 6.41
N SER A 333 31.68 4.49 5.71
CA SER A 333 30.92 4.93 4.53
C SER A 333 31.24 3.99 3.36
N PRO A 334 30.24 3.55 2.58
CA PRO A 334 30.50 2.69 1.43
C PRO A 334 31.44 3.39 0.44
N VAL A 335 32.44 2.66 -0.05
CA VAL A 335 33.46 3.16 -0.98
C VAL A 335 33.23 2.61 -2.38
N HIS A 336 33.15 1.29 -2.54
CA HIS A 336 32.94 0.65 -3.84
C HIS A 336 32.60 -0.84 -3.69
N PRO A 337 31.73 -1.42 -4.56
CA PRO A 337 31.45 -2.85 -4.63
C PRO A 337 32.65 -3.79 -4.66
N ASP A 338 33.75 -3.34 -5.25
CA ASP A 338 35.01 -4.13 -5.34
C ASP A 338 36.00 -3.85 -4.20
N VAL A 339 35.64 -3.03 -3.21
CA VAL A 339 36.56 -2.58 -2.15
C VAL A 339 36.07 -3.02 -0.77
N ASP A 340 34.86 -2.61 -0.38
CA ASP A 340 34.36 -2.71 0.99
C ASP A 340 32.94 -3.27 1.10
N LEU A 341 32.39 -3.81 0.01
CA LEU A 341 31.04 -4.36 -0.02
C LEU A 341 31.04 -5.83 -0.47
N GLU A 342 30.28 -6.67 0.24
CA GLU A 342 30.01 -8.06 -0.11
C GLU A 342 28.55 -8.19 -0.58
N LEU A 343 28.32 -8.65 -1.82
CA LEU A 343 26.98 -8.77 -2.39
C LEU A 343 26.18 -9.87 -1.69
N LEU A 344 25.01 -9.51 -1.14
CA LEU A 344 24.05 -10.45 -0.54
C LEU A 344 22.96 -10.86 -1.53
N GLY A 345 22.50 -9.95 -2.38
CA GLY A 345 21.47 -10.24 -3.38
C GLY A 345 21.23 -9.12 -4.39
N THR A 346 20.68 -9.49 -5.54
CA THR A 346 20.35 -8.59 -6.64
C THR A 346 18.91 -8.82 -7.10
N CYS A 347 18.14 -7.74 -7.20
CA CYS A 347 16.84 -7.71 -7.85
C CYS A 347 16.94 -6.87 -9.13
N TYR A 348 16.66 -7.48 -10.28
CA TYR A 348 16.56 -6.74 -11.54
C TYR A 348 15.20 -6.08 -11.66
N ILE A 349 15.19 -4.79 -12.02
CA ILE A 349 13.99 -3.96 -12.04
C ILE A 349 13.85 -3.21 -13.37
N THR A 350 12.65 -2.68 -13.58
CA THR A 350 12.39 -1.67 -14.60
C THR A 350 12.15 -0.34 -13.89
N ILE A 351 12.93 0.68 -14.23
CA ILE A 351 12.79 2.04 -13.73
C ILE A 351 11.79 2.78 -14.63
N LEU A 352 10.64 3.10 -14.04
CA LEU A 352 9.42 3.52 -14.71
C LEU A 352 9.43 5.02 -15.00
N ASN A 353 8.74 5.46 -16.06
CA ASN A 353 8.65 6.87 -16.46
C ASN A 353 7.77 7.71 -15.54
N ASN A 354 8.21 7.91 -14.32
CA ASN A 354 7.56 8.80 -13.37
C ASN A 354 8.55 9.21 -12.27
N LEU A 355 8.12 10.19 -11.47
CA LEU A 355 8.63 10.39 -10.13
C LEU A 355 7.74 9.59 -9.18
N GLY A 356 8.32 8.75 -8.33
CA GLY A 356 7.51 8.03 -7.34
C GLY A 356 8.26 6.96 -6.58
N ARG A 357 7.52 6.25 -5.72
CA ARG A 357 7.96 5.04 -5.05
C ARG A 357 7.73 3.84 -5.95
N HIS A 358 8.71 2.96 -5.97
CA HIS A 358 8.77 1.72 -6.72
C HIS A 358 9.33 0.64 -5.82
N VAL A 359 9.32 -0.59 -6.30
CA VAL A 359 9.60 -1.73 -5.44
C VAL A 359 10.40 -2.79 -6.17
N ALA A 360 11.37 -3.33 -5.45
CA ALA A 360 12.21 -4.45 -5.84
C ALA A 360 11.93 -5.62 -4.88
N VAL A 361 11.33 -6.70 -5.39
CA VAL A 361 11.12 -7.92 -4.60
C VAL A 361 12.24 -8.91 -4.83
N PHE A 362 12.70 -9.48 -3.73
CA PHE A 362 13.71 -10.52 -3.71
C PHE A 362 13.00 -11.87 -3.60
N ASP A 363 13.03 -12.64 -4.69
CA ASP A 363 12.52 -14.01 -4.75
C ASP A 363 13.64 -14.95 -5.25
N PRO A 364 14.26 -15.77 -4.38
CA PRO A 364 13.94 -15.90 -2.95
C PRO A 364 14.35 -14.66 -2.13
N PRO A 365 13.75 -14.45 -0.94
CA PRO A 365 14.16 -13.40 -0.02
C PRO A 365 15.64 -13.48 0.37
N VAL A 366 16.24 -12.34 0.71
CA VAL A 366 17.67 -12.25 1.07
C VAL A 366 17.84 -12.25 2.58
N VAL A 367 18.50 -13.28 3.10
CA VAL A 367 18.87 -13.35 4.53
C VAL A 367 20.12 -12.50 4.77
N VAL A 368 19.97 -11.49 5.61
CA VAL A 368 21.04 -10.59 6.04
C VAL A 368 21.52 -11.01 7.43
N PRO A 369 22.83 -11.25 7.63
CA PRO A 369 23.36 -11.64 8.94
C PRO A 369 23.10 -10.57 10.02
N ALA A 370 22.99 -11.02 11.27
CA ALA A 370 22.83 -10.13 12.42
C ALA A 370 23.90 -9.02 12.48
N ASP A 371 23.49 -7.86 12.97
CA ASP A 371 24.33 -6.67 13.20
C ASP A 371 25.08 -6.15 11.95
N THR A 372 24.58 -6.49 10.75
CA THR A 372 25.17 -6.04 9.49
C THR A 372 24.91 -4.54 9.25
N ASN A 373 25.94 -3.78 8.82
CA ASN A 373 25.72 -2.50 8.15
C ASN A 373 25.30 -2.79 6.70
N LEU A 374 24.00 -2.74 6.43
CA LEU A 374 23.41 -3.14 5.16
C LEU A 374 23.38 -1.95 4.20
N VAL A 375 24.07 -2.06 3.07
CA VAL A 375 24.05 -1.04 2.01
C VAL A 375 23.06 -1.45 0.93
N VAL A 376 22.08 -0.59 0.67
CA VAL A 376 21.12 -0.74 -0.43
C VAL A 376 21.59 0.15 -1.56
N THR A 377 21.64 -0.39 -2.78
CA THR A 377 22.01 0.40 -3.96
C THR A 377 20.96 0.32 -5.06
N LEU A 378 20.79 1.41 -5.80
CA LEU A 378 20.03 1.47 -7.05
C LEU A 378 21.01 1.74 -8.19
N TYR A 379 21.15 0.81 -9.11
CA TYR A 379 21.86 1.01 -10.37
C TYR A 379 20.85 1.25 -11.49
N ALA A 380 21.04 2.31 -12.26
CA ALA A 380 20.31 2.56 -13.49
C ALA A 380 21.20 2.24 -14.70
N SER A 381 20.69 1.43 -15.64
CA SER A 381 21.40 1.18 -16.90
C SER A 381 21.50 2.45 -17.74
N TRP A 382 22.50 2.50 -18.62
CA TRP A 382 22.65 3.57 -19.60
C TRP A 382 21.35 3.79 -20.38
N SER A 383 20.94 5.04 -20.51
CA SER A 383 19.79 5.42 -21.33
C SER A 383 20.03 6.77 -22.02
N TYR A 384 19.31 7.03 -23.10
CA TYR A 384 19.20 8.41 -23.64
C TYR A 384 18.35 9.32 -22.75
N ASP A 385 17.75 8.74 -21.71
CA ASP A 385 16.67 9.28 -20.90
C ASP A 385 17.18 9.73 -19.52
N TYR A 386 16.44 10.58 -18.80
CA TYR A 386 16.91 11.08 -17.52
C TYR A 386 16.45 10.18 -16.37
N VAL A 387 17.35 9.34 -15.82
CA VAL A 387 17.09 8.50 -14.64
C VAL A 387 17.88 8.97 -13.43
N SER A 388 17.23 9.03 -12.26
CA SER A 388 17.88 9.25 -10.97
C SER A 388 17.12 8.63 -9.79
N ALA A 389 17.77 8.55 -8.63
CA ALA A 389 17.09 8.28 -7.36
C ALA A 389 16.06 9.37 -7.04
N GLY A 390 14.89 8.98 -6.52
CA GLY A 390 13.81 9.86 -6.11
C GLY A 390 13.77 9.97 -4.58
N GLY A 391 13.63 11.16 -4.04
CA GLY A 391 13.77 11.39 -2.61
C GLY A 391 12.95 12.58 -2.12
N ASN A 392 13.41 13.17 -1.01
CA ASN A 392 12.85 14.40 -0.44
C ASN A 392 13.95 15.17 0.32
N THR A 393 13.56 16.30 0.91
CA THR A 393 14.43 17.15 1.75
C THR A 393 14.29 16.88 3.25
N SER A 394 13.53 15.85 3.64
CA SER A 394 13.40 15.46 5.05
C SER A 394 14.69 14.80 5.53
N PRO A 395 15.00 14.87 6.84
CA PRO A 395 16.18 14.24 7.38
C PRO A 395 16.20 12.72 7.13
N SER A 396 17.42 12.18 7.09
CA SER A 396 17.69 10.75 6.96
C SER A 396 18.80 10.35 7.92
N LYS A 397 18.71 9.12 8.44
CA LYS A 397 19.76 8.48 9.27
C LYS A 397 20.99 8.08 8.45
N SER A 398 20.84 7.98 7.13
CA SER A 398 21.93 7.71 6.18
C SER A 398 22.08 8.87 5.20
N PRO A 399 23.32 9.31 4.90
CA PRO A 399 23.59 10.05 3.68
C PRO A 399 23.14 9.29 2.43
N THR A 400 22.98 10.01 1.33
CA THR A 400 22.84 9.39 0.01
C THR A 400 24.15 9.50 -0.73
N TRP A 401 24.75 8.37 -1.10
CA TRP A 401 25.97 8.34 -1.89
C TRP A 401 25.67 8.15 -3.37
N TYR A 402 26.57 8.64 -4.21
CA TYR A 402 26.53 8.46 -5.67
C TYR A 402 27.91 8.07 -6.21
N ARG A 403 27.90 7.19 -7.22
CA ARG A 403 29.05 6.89 -8.08
C ARG A 403 28.60 6.71 -9.53
N ASP A 404 29.58 6.72 -10.43
CA ASP A 404 29.36 6.40 -11.84
C ASP A 404 30.52 5.58 -12.43
N ASP A 405 30.18 4.66 -13.35
CA ASP A 405 31.14 3.71 -13.97
C ASP A 405 32.10 4.36 -14.97
N GLN A 406 32.05 5.68 -15.19
CA GLN A 406 33.02 6.41 -16.02
C GLN A 406 33.86 7.38 -15.18
N GLY A 407 33.53 7.53 -13.89
CA GLY A 407 34.09 8.49 -12.96
C GLY A 407 33.99 9.95 -13.39
N PHE A 408 32.91 10.32 -14.07
CA PHE A 408 32.63 11.72 -14.40
C PHE A 408 32.47 12.58 -13.15
N CYS A 409 31.85 12.04 -12.10
CA CYS A 409 31.88 12.64 -10.78
C CYS A 409 32.79 11.89 -9.84
N SER A 410 32.60 10.59 -9.75
CA SER A 410 33.41 9.77 -8.87
C SER A 410 33.28 8.30 -9.21
N TRP A 411 34.43 7.63 -9.33
CA TRP A 411 34.52 6.18 -9.44
C TRP A 411 34.12 5.47 -8.15
N GLN A 412 34.26 6.14 -7.00
CA GLN A 412 33.86 5.64 -5.68
C GLN A 412 32.59 6.34 -5.22
N PHE A 413 31.82 5.69 -4.36
CA PHE A 413 30.70 6.33 -3.70
C PHE A 413 31.17 7.59 -2.96
N ARG A 414 30.54 8.71 -3.28
CA ARG A 414 30.72 9.98 -2.58
C ARG A 414 29.38 10.51 -2.14
N ASP A 415 29.38 11.13 -0.98
CA ASP A 415 28.19 11.77 -0.43
C ASP A 415 27.68 12.83 -1.43
N LEU A 416 26.38 12.82 -1.73
CA LEU A 416 25.76 13.78 -2.64
C LEU A 416 25.92 15.22 -2.15
N ASP A 417 25.95 15.45 -0.83
CA ASP A 417 26.21 16.77 -0.25
C ASP A 417 27.59 17.27 -0.67
N GLU A 418 28.61 16.40 -0.69
CA GLU A 418 29.96 16.74 -1.13
C GLU A 418 30.09 16.97 -2.65
N LEU A 419 29.10 16.52 -3.41
CA LEU A 419 28.97 16.78 -4.85
C LEU A 419 28.17 18.06 -5.14
N GLY A 420 27.71 18.77 -4.10
CA GLY A 420 26.95 20.01 -4.21
C GLY A 420 25.43 19.80 -4.35
N TYR A 421 24.94 18.61 -4.03
CA TYR A 421 23.52 18.26 -4.03
C TYR A 421 22.98 18.18 -2.59
N GLU A 422 23.14 19.28 -1.87
CA GLU A 422 22.75 19.39 -0.46
C GLU A 422 21.24 19.20 -0.24
N ASN A 423 20.89 18.64 0.92
CA ASN A 423 19.50 18.44 1.38
C ASN A 423 18.69 17.45 0.54
N PHE A 424 19.33 16.39 0.03
CA PHE A 424 18.65 15.31 -0.64
C PHE A 424 18.79 13.99 0.13
N SER A 425 17.66 13.40 0.48
CA SER A 425 17.56 12.08 1.09
C SER A 425 16.88 11.12 0.12
N TRP A 426 17.60 10.12 -0.40
CA TRP A 426 16.99 9.05 -1.18
C TRP A 426 16.00 8.28 -0.32
N VAL A 427 14.75 8.15 -0.78
CA VAL A 427 13.70 7.45 -0.04
C VAL A 427 13.82 5.96 -0.28
N THR A 428 13.99 5.21 0.80
CA THR A 428 14.14 3.75 0.80
C THR A 428 13.50 3.13 2.04
N GLU A 429 12.79 2.03 1.86
CA GLU A 429 12.17 1.25 2.93
C GLU A 429 12.39 -0.23 2.67
N LEU A 430 12.90 -0.94 3.67
CA LEU A 430 13.03 -2.40 3.65
C LEU A 430 11.77 -3.00 4.24
N SER A 431 11.22 -3.99 3.57
CA SER A 431 10.17 -4.85 4.08
C SER A 431 10.80 -6.17 4.47
N VAL A 432 10.76 -6.47 5.75
CA VAL A 432 11.57 -7.55 6.33
C VAL A 432 10.77 -8.43 7.27
N GLU A 433 11.19 -9.69 7.31
CA GLU A 433 10.91 -10.60 8.41
C GLU A 433 12.13 -10.60 9.35
N LEU A 434 11.88 -10.35 10.63
CA LEU A 434 12.92 -10.44 11.65
C LEU A 434 12.92 -11.87 12.19
N ALA A 435 14.08 -12.55 12.14
CA ALA A 435 14.24 -13.84 12.79
C ALA A 435 13.84 -13.71 14.27
N GLU A 436 13.24 -14.75 14.86
CA GLU A 436 12.96 -14.75 16.30
C GLU A 436 14.23 -14.35 17.06
N ALA A 437 14.09 -13.39 17.96
CA ALA A 437 15.24 -12.94 18.73
C ALA A 437 15.85 -14.12 19.46
N PRO A 438 17.18 -14.27 19.47
CA PRO A 438 17.81 -15.36 20.18
C PRO A 438 17.52 -15.19 21.68
N CYS A 439 16.46 -15.86 22.14
CA CYS A 439 16.00 -15.76 23.51
C CYS A 439 16.77 -16.75 24.37
N ILE A 440 18.09 -16.56 24.41
CA ILE A 440 19.04 -17.49 25.02
C ILE A 440 18.72 -17.73 26.51
N ALA A 441 18.06 -16.76 27.15
CA ALA A 441 17.71 -16.79 28.56
C ALA A 441 16.26 -17.24 28.83
N ASP A 442 15.46 -17.53 27.80
CA ASP A 442 14.15 -18.18 27.93
C ASP A 442 14.37 -19.70 27.97
N LEU A 443 14.51 -20.19 29.19
CA LEU A 443 14.88 -21.57 29.50
C LEU A 443 13.66 -22.49 29.57
N ASP A 444 12.44 -21.97 29.70
CA ASP A 444 11.22 -22.76 29.70
C ASP A 444 10.38 -22.67 28.41
N GLY A 445 10.77 -21.78 27.50
CA GLY A 445 10.23 -21.64 26.14
C GLY A 445 8.89 -20.90 26.10
N ASP A 446 8.58 -20.07 27.09
CA ASP A 446 7.32 -19.32 27.17
C ASP A 446 7.38 -17.92 26.54
N LEU A 447 8.51 -17.59 25.91
CA LEU A 447 8.84 -16.32 25.28
C LEU A 447 8.97 -15.14 26.26
N VAL A 448 9.18 -15.42 27.55
CA VAL A 448 9.38 -14.42 28.60
C VAL A 448 10.53 -14.82 29.53
N VAL A 449 11.65 -14.12 29.44
CA VAL A 449 12.74 -14.24 30.42
C VAL A 449 12.29 -13.62 31.75
N GLY A 450 11.97 -14.47 32.72
CA GLY A 450 11.39 -14.05 33.98
C GLY A 450 11.68 -14.97 35.16
N GLY A 451 10.75 -14.96 36.11
CA GLY A 451 10.84 -15.77 37.32
C GLY A 451 11.02 -17.27 37.04
N PRO A 452 10.30 -17.86 36.07
CA PRO A 452 10.50 -19.27 35.70
C PRO A 452 11.93 -19.59 35.23
N ASP A 453 12.53 -18.78 34.37
CA ASP A 453 13.91 -19.00 33.87
C ASP A 453 14.95 -18.83 34.96
N LEU A 454 14.75 -17.83 35.83
CA LEU A 454 15.56 -17.66 37.03
C LEU A 454 15.49 -18.89 37.94
N SER A 455 14.36 -19.58 37.96
CA SER A 455 14.23 -20.83 38.72
C SER A 455 15.08 -21.94 38.10
N ILE A 456 15.14 -21.98 36.77
CA ILE A 456 15.92 -22.97 36.02
C ILE A 456 17.42 -22.72 36.20
N ILE A 457 17.92 -21.49 36.05
CA ILE A 457 19.36 -21.23 36.26
C ILE A 457 19.82 -21.58 37.67
N LEU A 458 18.98 -21.31 38.69
CA LEU A 458 19.28 -21.66 40.08
C LEU A 458 19.23 -23.18 40.33
N ALA A 459 18.44 -23.93 39.57
CA ALA A 459 18.36 -25.38 39.67
C ALA A 459 19.62 -26.07 39.09
N TYR A 460 20.30 -25.43 38.14
CA TYR A 460 21.51 -25.94 37.49
C TYR A 460 22.81 -25.37 38.06
N TRP A 461 22.74 -24.57 39.14
CA TRP A 461 23.89 -23.85 39.69
C TRP A 461 25.09 -24.75 40.04
N GLY A 462 26.27 -24.38 39.54
CA GLY A 462 27.53 -25.10 39.69
C GLY A 462 27.96 -25.87 38.43
N THR A 463 28.85 -26.84 38.59
CA THR A 463 29.50 -27.55 37.48
C THR A 463 28.51 -28.38 36.66
N CYS A 464 28.51 -28.17 35.34
CA CYS A 464 27.69 -28.92 34.40
C CYS A 464 28.11 -30.41 34.37
N ALA A 465 27.22 -31.29 34.86
CA ALA A 465 27.50 -32.73 34.98
C ALA A 465 27.33 -33.52 33.67
N SER A 466 26.74 -32.92 32.64
CA SER A 466 26.52 -33.49 31.30
C SER A 466 26.77 -32.45 30.23
N GLY A 467 27.12 -32.88 29.01
CA GLY A 467 27.37 -32.00 27.86
C GLY A 467 26.14 -31.24 27.34
N ASP A 468 25.00 -31.35 28.03
CA ASP A 468 23.81 -30.55 27.81
C ASP A 468 23.55 -29.79 29.12
N CYS A 469 23.86 -28.49 29.10
CA CYS A 469 23.77 -27.58 30.24
C CYS A 469 23.14 -26.26 29.76
N PRO A 470 21.82 -26.24 29.50
CA PRO A 470 21.17 -25.09 28.84
C PRO A 470 21.42 -23.73 29.51
N PRO A 471 21.55 -23.61 30.85
CA PRO A 471 21.80 -22.32 31.49
C PRO A 471 23.28 -21.88 31.55
N ASP A 472 24.21 -22.63 30.96
CA ASP A 472 25.62 -22.21 30.77
C ASP A 472 25.70 -21.41 29.48
N PHE A 473 25.48 -20.09 29.59
CA PHE A 473 25.36 -19.21 28.43
C PHE A 473 26.71 -18.78 27.88
N ASN A 474 27.75 -18.80 28.70
CA ASN A 474 29.11 -18.41 28.30
C ASN A 474 29.95 -19.62 27.79
N GLY A 475 29.46 -20.84 28.00
CA GLY A 475 30.05 -22.10 27.54
C GLY A 475 31.29 -22.53 28.31
N ASP A 476 31.49 -22.05 29.54
CA ASP A 476 32.68 -22.34 30.35
C ASP A 476 32.57 -23.63 31.18
N GLY A 477 31.40 -24.27 31.19
CA GLY A 477 31.11 -25.53 31.87
C GLY A 477 30.64 -25.36 33.33
N GLU A 478 30.40 -24.13 33.80
CA GLU A 478 29.86 -23.81 35.12
C GLU A 478 28.63 -22.90 34.96
N VAL A 479 27.55 -23.16 35.69
CA VAL A 479 26.43 -22.21 35.80
C VAL A 479 26.65 -21.35 37.03
N ASP A 480 27.03 -20.09 36.83
CA ASP A 480 27.39 -19.19 37.93
C ASP A 480 26.85 -17.75 37.81
N GLY A 481 27.47 -16.81 38.54
CA GLY A 481 27.07 -15.41 38.54
C GLY A 481 27.18 -14.73 37.16
N VAL A 482 28.02 -15.23 36.26
CA VAL A 482 28.16 -14.71 34.90
C VAL A 482 26.93 -15.06 34.08
N ASP A 483 26.47 -16.31 34.12
CA ASP A 483 25.25 -16.75 33.42
C ASP A 483 24.01 -16.07 33.98
N LEU A 484 23.96 -15.89 35.30
CA LEU A 484 22.89 -15.12 35.94
C LEU A 484 22.87 -13.67 35.45
N THR A 485 24.03 -13.07 35.20
CA THR A 485 24.09 -11.71 34.67
C THR A 485 23.58 -11.66 33.22
N ILE A 486 23.84 -12.69 32.42
CA ILE A 486 23.32 -12.83 31.06
C ILE A 486 21.79 -12.99 31.08
N LEU A 487 21.24 -13.82 31.97
CA LEU A 487 19.80 -13.98 32.14
C LEU A 487 19.13 -12.67 32.55
N LEU A 488 19.65 -11.99 33.58
CA LEU A 488 19.10 -10.72 34.06
C LEU A 488 19.25 -9.59 33.04
N GLY A 489 20.26 -9.65 32.18
CA GLY A 489 20.46 -8.73 31.06
C GLY A 489 19.40 -8.86 29.97
N ASN A 490 18.71 -10.01 29.90
CA ASN A 490 17.66 -10.31 28.93
C ASN A 490 16.25 -10.33 29.56
N TRP A 491 16.07 -9.81 30.78
CA TRP A 491 14.80 -9.91 31.53
C TRP A 491 13.63 -9.18 30.83
N GLY A 492 12.54 -9.89 30.58
CA GLY A 492 11.35 -9.38 29.90
C GLY A 492 10.85 -10.33 28.81
N PHE A 493 9.90 -9.87 28.00
CA PHE A 493 9.50 -10.59 26.79
C PHE A 493 10.70 -10.72 25.85
N CYS A 494 10.83 -11.86 25.19
CA CYS A 494 11.70 -12.01 24.03
C CYS A 494 11.31 -10.95 22.98
N GLN A 495 12.24 -10.05 22.59
CA GLN A 495 11.98 -8.93 21.66
C GLN A 495 12.66 -9.11 20.32
#